data_AF-A0A973LSB4-F1
#
_entry.id   AF-A0A973LSB4-F1
#
_cell.length_a   1.000
_cell.length_b   1.000
_cell.length_c   1.000
_cell.angle_alpha   90.00
_cell.angle_beta   90.00
_cell.angle_gamma   90.00
#
_symmetry.space_group_name_H-M   'P 1'
#
loop_
_entity.id
_entity.type
_entity.pdbx_description
1 polymer ?
#
loop_
_entity_poly.entity_id
_entity_poly.type
_entity_poly.pdbx_seq_one_letter_code
_entity_poly.pdbx_strand_id
1 'polypeptide(L)' 'MTRAPSADVVMERLLEQAMREFPGWAFSRGRSGWTAVSGDTRLTGRSLAALRARLRVRPLDRTPA' A
#
# COMPACT_ATOMS: atom_id res chain seq x y z
N MET A 1 0.53 17.01 -27.45
CA MET A 1 0.52 15.54 -27.27
C MET A 1 0.35 15.23 -25.80
N THR A 2 -0.87 14.92 -25.34
CA THR A 2 -1.11 14.51 -23.95
C THR A 2 -0.72 13.05 -23.83
N ARG A 3 0.51 12.76 -23.37
CA ARG A 3 0.85 11.41 -22.89
C ARG A 3 -0.16 11.10 -21.80
N ALA A 4 -1.10 10.19 -22.06
CA ALA A 4 -1.89 9.61 -20.99
C ALA A 4 -0.88 9.17 -19.93
N PRO A 5 -0.99 9.64 -18.67
CA PRO A 5 -0.09 9.17 -17.64
C PRO A 5 -0.18 7.64 -17.67
N SER A 6 0.94 6.98 -17.96
CA SER A 6 0.95 5.52 -17.94
C SER A 6 0.39 5.10 -16.58
N ALA A 7 -0.43 4.06 -16.58
CA ALA A 7 -1.08 3.59 -15.35
C ALA A 7 -0.06 3.41 -14.21
N ASP A 8 1.21 3.18 -14.55
CA ASP A 8 2.37 3.16 -13.68
C ASP A 8 2.60 4.46 -12.89
N VAL A 9 2.55 5.65 -13.51
CA VAL A 9 2.78 6.93 -12.80
C VAL A 9 1.66 7.21 -11.79
N VAL A 10 0.42 6.94 -12.17
CA VAL A 10 -0.72 7.05 -11.24
C VAL A 10 -0.54 6.08 -10.09
N MET A 11 -0.04 4.88 -10.38
CA MET A 11 0.17 3.84 -9.38
C MET A 11 1.30 4.17 -8.41
N GLU A 12 2.42 4.69 -8.91
CA GLU A 12 3.56 5.17 -8.12
C GLU A 12 3.13 6.27 -7.15
N ARG A 13 2.39 7.29 -7.63
CA ARG A 13 1.90 8.36 -6.75
C ARG A 13 0.98 7.85 -5.65
N LEU A 14 0.13 6.88 -5.97
CA LEU A 14 -0.76 6.26 -4.97
C LEU A 14 0.02 5.43 -3.94
N LEU A 15 1.14 4.82 -4.34
CA LEU A 15 2.05 4.12 -3.44
C LEU A 15 2.79 5.08 -2.52
N GLU A 16 3.35 6.16 -3.07
CA GLU A 16 4.01 7.21 -2.28
C GLU A 16 3.05 7.77 -1.22
N GLN A 17 1.80 8.06 -1.61
CA GLN A 17 0.76 8.49 -0.67
C GLN A 17 0.47 7.45 0.40
N ALA A 18 0.38 6.17 0.04
CA ALA A 18 0.14 5.10 1.00
C ALA A 18 1.32 4.93 1.97
N MET A 19 2.57 5.00 1.50
CA MET A 19 3.76 4.95 2.34
C MET A 19 3.84 6.15 3.29
N ARG A 20 3.38 7.33 2.86
CA ARG A 20 3.30 8.52 3.72
C ARG A 20 2.19 8.40 4.78
N GLU A 21 1.07 7.77 4.45
CA GLU A 21 -0.04 7.53 5.39
C GLU A 21 0.28 6.41 6.40
N PHE A 22 1.05 5.40 5.98
CA PHE A 22 1.43 4.24 6.78
C PHE A 22 2.95 4.10 6.86
N PRO A 23 3.64 4.94 7.65
CA PRO A 23 5.08 4.84 7.82
C PRO A 23 5.45 3.45 8.38
N GLY A 24 6.47 2.81 7.80
CA GLY A 24 6.88 1.46 8.17
C GLY A 24 6.21 0.32 7.40
N TRP A 25 5.28 0.63 6.47
CA TRP A 25 4.70 -0.34 5.56
C TRP A 25 5.32 -0.25 4.17
N ALA A 26 5.79 -1.38 3.66
CA ALA A 26 6.26 -1.55 2.28
C ALA A 26 5.15 -2.17 1.43
N PHE A 27 4.81 -1.54 0.32
CA PHE A 27 3.79 -2.02 -0.61
C PHE A 27 4.43 -2.54 -1.90
N SER A 28 3.99 -3.72 -2.35
CA SER A 28 4.45 -4.32 -3.61
C SER A 28 3.28 -4.90 -4.40
N ARG A 29 3.36 -4.78 -5.73
CA ARG A 29 2.40 -5.41 -6.64
C ARG A 29 3.01 -6.70 -7.19
N GLY A 30 2.41 -7.84 -6.83
CA GLY A 30 2.74 -9.15 -7.40
C GLY A 30 1.75 -9.55 -8.49
N ARG A 31 1.95 -10.75 -9.07
CA ARG A 31 1.05 -11.30 -10.10
C ARG A 31 -0.38 -11.53 -9.60
N SER A 32 -0.52 -11.88 -8.32
CA SER A 32 -1.80 -12.25 -7.70
C SER A 32 -2.52 -11.09 -7.00
N GLY A 33 -1.93 -9.89 -7.03
CA GLY A 33 -2.47 -8.71 -6.36
C GLY A 33 -1.41 -7.92 -5.59
N TRP A 34 -1.86 -7.19 -4.59
CA TRP A 34 -1.01 -6.34 -3.78
C TRP A 34 -0.62 -7.02 -2.48
N THR A 35 0.59 -6.70 -2.01
CA THR A 35 1.12 -7.12 -0.71
C THR A 35 1.61 -5.89 0.04
N ALA A 36 1.25 -5.77 1.32
CA ALA A 36 1.81 -4.81 2.26
C ALA A 36 2.58 -5.58 3.34
N VAL A 37 3.79 -5.14 3.68
CA VAL A 37 4.65 -5.78 4.69
C VAL A 37 5.13 -4.72 5.67
N SER A 38 5.07 -5.02 6.97
CA SER A 38 5.63 -4.17 8.02
C SER A 38 6.17 -5.07 9.13
N GLY A 39 7.50 -5.07 9.33
CA GLY A 39 8.17 -6.04 10.20
C GLY A 39 7.79 -7.47 9.83
N ASP A 40 7.28 -8.22 10.80
CA ASP A 40 6.79 -9.60 10.63
C ASP A 40 5.35 -9.69 10.09
N THR A 41 4.66 -8.56 9.94
CA THR A 41 3.27 -8.55 9.46
C THR A 41 3.22 -8.45 7.95
N ARG A 42 2.54 -9.42 7.32
CA ARG A 42 2.27 -9.45 5.88
C ARG A 42 0.77 -9.48 5.61
N LEU A 43 0.31 -8.54 4.79
CA LEU A 43 -1.07 -8.46 4.32
C LEU A 43 -1.11 -8.54 2.80
N THR A 44 -2.06 -9.30 2.27
CA THR A 44 -2.31 -9.39 0.82
C THR A 44 -3.71 -8.92 0.49
N GLY A 45 -3.91 -8.30 -0.66
CA GLY A 45 -5.21 -7.83 -1.12
C GLY A 45 -5.29 -7.76 -2.64
N ARG A 46 -6.51 -7.82 -3.19
CA ARG A 46 -6.72 -7.75 -4.65
C ARG A 46 -6.42 -6.37 -5.24
N SER A 47 -6.48 -5.31 -4.43
CA SER A 47 -6.19 -3.93 -4.83
C SER A 47 -5.50 -3.15 -3.71
N LEU A 48 -4.78 -2.07 -4.06
CA LEU A 48 -4.15 -1.17 -3.10
C LEU A 48 -5.20 -0.53 -2.17
N ALA A 49 -6.38 -0.17 -2.70
CA ALA A 49 -7.47 0.39 -1.90
C ALA A 49 -7.99 -0.61 -0.85
N ALA A 50 -8.15 -1.89 -1.21
CA ALA A 50 -8.55 -2.93 -0.28
C ALA A 50 -7.50 -3.15 0.82
N LEU A 51 -6.21 -3.06 0.48
CA LEU A 51 -5.13 -3.09 1.48
C LEU A 51 -5.17 -1.88 2.40
N ARG A 52 -5.30 -0.66 1.87
CA ARG A 52 -5.40 0.57 2.69
C ARG A 52 -6.59 0.50 3.63
N ALA A 53 -7.75 0.03 3.17
CA ALA A 53 -8.92 -0.19 4.03
C ALA A 53 -8.62 -1.19 5.15
N ARG A 54 -7.95 -2.31 4.83
CA ARG A 54 -7.51 -3.30 5.83
C ARG A 54 -6.52 -2.73 6.84
N LEU A 55 -5.60 -1.88 6.41
CA LEU A 55 -4.65 -1.19 7.28
C LEU A 55 -5.32 -0.15 8.18
N ARG A 56 -6.40 0.50 7.73
CA ARG A 56 -7.18 1.41 8.59
C ARG A 56 -7.98 0.65 9.66
N VAL A 57 -8.52 -0.52 9.31
CA VAL A 57 -9.32 -1.35 10.24
C VAL A 57 -8.44 -2.16 11.19
N ARG A 58 -7.22 -2.51 10.77
CA ARG A 58 -6.17 -3.03 11.64
C ARG A 58 -5.21 -1.90 11.96
N PRO A 59 -5.52 -1.03 12.94
CA PRO A 59 -4.45 -0.27 13.57
C PRO A 59 -3.53 -1.36 14.11
N LEU A 60 -2.41 -1.57 13.42
CA LEU A 60 -1.37 -2.43 13.89
C LEU A 60 -1.03 -1.85 15.24
N ASP A 61 -1.27 -2.66 16.27
CA ASP A 61 -1.13 -2.32 17.67
C ASP A 61 0.03 -1.34 17.81
N ARG A 62 -0.32 -0.09 18.09
CA ARG A 62 0.63 0.98 18.33
C ARG A 62 1.27 0.62 19.65
N THR A 63 2.21 -0.32 19.63
CA THR A 63 2.94 -0.71 20.83
C THR A 63 3.64 0.56 21.32
N PRO A 64 3.35 0.99 22.55
CA PRO A 64 3.68 2.32 23.05
C PRO A 64 5.19 2.41 23.30
N ALA A 65 5.76 3.59 23.04
CA ALA A 65 6.99 4.01 23.70
C ALA A 65 6.63 4.80 24.96
#